data_AF-A0A1F7T520-F1
#
_entry.id   AF-A0A1F7T520-F1
#
_cell.length_a   1.000
_cell.length_b   1.000
_cell.length_c   1.000
_cell.angle_alpha   90.00
_cell.angle_beta   90.00
_cell.angle_gamma   90.00
#
_symmetry.space_group_name_H-M   'P 1'
#
loop_
_entity.id
_entity.type
_entity.pdbx_description
1 polymer ?
#
loop_
_entity_poly.entity_id
_entity_poly.type
_entity_poly.pdbx_seq_one_letter_code
_entity_poly.pdbx_strand_id
1 'polypeptide(L)'
;MIVIFYCLVGAGAIVFQSTVSEYFKAWLGARPDAMTLIVVYLGLQRGQETGLIGGFFLGLLQDVLTGGLLGANALSKGLIGHATGSLRRNVSGREALFHALLAFFASVFNSTLMVTLLFVFLPDVQIHPQYWLEAGKTTLLNTFLAPLLVGLLVGAEERIFPAAAGTPYPERS
;
A
#
# COMPACT_ATOMS: atom_id res chain seq x y z
N MET A 1 -22.31 2.61 -4.08
CA MET A 1 -22.01 2.43 -2.64
C MET A 1 -20.60 1.91 -2.41
N ILE A 2 -20.13 0.87 -3.13
CA ILE A 2 -18.80 0.30 -2.89
C ILE A 2 -17.63 1.22 -3.30
N VAL A 3 -17.81 2.03 -4.34
CA VAL A 3 -16.83 3.07 -4.74
C VAL A 3 -16.66 4.12 -3.62
N ILE A 4 -17.74 4.51 -2.96
CA ILE A 4 -17.72 5.49 -1.85
C ILE A 4 -16.91 4.93 -0.68
N PHE A 5 -17.03 3.63 -0.38
CA PHE A 5 -16.22 2.99 0.66
C PHE A 5 -14.72 3.09 0.35
N TYR A 6 -14.30 2.81 -0.89
CA TYR A 6 -12.89 2.94 -1.27
C TYR A 6 -12.40 4.39 -1.27
N CYS A 7 -13.24 5.34 -1.69
CA CYS A 7 -12.91 6.76 -1.56
C CYS A 7 -12.72 7.16 -0.08
N LEU A 8 -13.56 6.66 0.82
CA LEU A 8 -13.43 6.91 2.26
C LEU A 8 -12.19 6.23 2.87
N VAL A 9 -11.88 5.00 2.46
CA VAL A 9 -10.66 4.30 2.89
C VAL A 9 -9.41 5.04 2.40
N GLY A 10 -9.39 5.49 1.15
CA GLY A 10 -8.32 6.33 0.61
C GLY A 10 -8.20 7.66 1.36
N ALA A 11 -9.32 8.35 1.59
CA ALA A 11 -9.34 9.60 2.36
C ALA A 11 -8.84 9.41 3.80
N GLY A 12 -9.27 8.33 4.46
CA GLY A 12 -8.81 7.95 5.79
C GLY A 12 -7.31 7.68 5.84
N ALA A 13 -6.75 7.02 4.82
CA ALA A 13 -5.31 6.84 4.72
C ALA A 13 -4.55 8.14 4.57
N ILE A 14 -5.07 9.11 3.81
CA ILE A 14 -4.43 10.43 3.67
C ILE A 14 -4.31 11.08 5.04
N VAL A 15 -5.42 11.13 5.78
CA VAL A 15 -5.46 11.75 7.12
C VAL A 15 -4.55 11.00 8.10
N PHE A 16 -4.56 9.67 8.04
CA PHE A 16 -3.68 8.83 8.85
C PHE A 16 -2.21 9.08 8.51
N GLN A 17 -1.86 9.14 7.23
CA GLN A 17 -0.52 9.36 6.73
C GLN A 17 -0.01 10.76 7.09
N SER A 18 -0.86 11.79 6.99
CA SER A 18 -0.47 13.17 7.29
C SER A 18 -0.34 13.45 8.78
N THR A 19 -1.06 12.72 9.64
CA THR A 19 -1.17 13.05 11.07
C THR A 19 -0.48 11.99 11.94
N VAL A 20 -0.89 10.73 11.78
CA VAL A 20 -0.46 9.63 12.65
C VAL A 20 0.93 9.12 12.27
N SER A 21 1.25 9.06 10.97
CA SER A 21 2.59 8.62 10.55
C SER A 21 3.68 9.61 10.99
N GLU A 22 3.38 10.91 11.08
CA GLU A 22 4.34 11.89 11.63
C GLU A 22 4.58 11.70 13.12
N TYR A 23 3.53 11.38 13.89
CA TYR A 23 3.66 11.04 15.31
C TYR A 23 4.49 9.77 15.52
N PHE A 24 4.28 8.73 14.70
CA PHE A 24 5.11 7.52 14.72
C PHE A 24 6.57 7.80 14.34
N LYS A 25 6.84 8.74 13.42
CA LYS A 25 8.22 9.15 13.12
C LYS A 25 8.89 9.76 14.34
N ALA A 26 8.19 10.61 15.08
CA ALA A 26 8.74 11.24 16.27
C ALA A 26 9.08 10.23 17.38
N TRP A 27 8.32 9.13 17.48
CA TRP A 27 8.47 8.16 18.57
C TRP A 27 9.31 6.91 18.22
N LEU A 28 9.12 6.33 17.03
CA LEU A 28 9.84 5.12 16.58
C LEU A 28 10.97 5.42 15.57
N GLY A 29 11.05 6.65 15.06
CA GLY A 29 11.97 7.03 14.00
C GLY A 29 11.63 6.39 12.66
N ALA A 30 10.35 6.10 12.39
CA ALA A 30 9.87 5.55 11.13
C ALA A 30 8.40 5.92 10.86
N ARG A 31 8.03 6.04 9.59
CA ARG A 31 6.67 6.42 9.15
C ARG A 31 5.99 5.20 8.55
N PRO A 32 4.93 4.63 9.15
CA PRO A 32 4.14 3.61 8.46
C PRO A 32 3.61 4.17 7.13
N ASP A 33 3.67 3.37 6.08
CA ASP A 33 3.17 3.73 4.74
C ASP A 33 1.77 3.13 4.58
N ALA A 34 0.77 3.88 5.04
CA ALA A 34 -0.63 3.45 4.96
C ALA A 34 -1.11 3.32 3.51
N MET A 35 -0.55 4.12 2.60
CA MET A 35 -0.88 4.07 1.18
C MET A 35 -0.47 2.74 0.57
N THR A 36 0.75 2.27 0.84
CA THR A 36 1.22 0.96 0.38
C THR A 36 0.34 -0.17 0.92
N LEU A 37 -0.07 -0.12 2.20
CA LEU A 37 -0.96 -1.14 2.78
C LEU A 37 -2.35 -1.18 2.14
N ILE A 38 -2.93 -0.02 1.85
CA ILE A 38 -4.22 0.06 1.15
C ILE A 38 -4.12 -0.46 -0.26
N VAL A 39 -3.03 -0.16 -0.96
CA VAL A 39 -2.80 -0.65 -2.32
C VAL A 39 -2.66 -2.17 -2.36
N VAL A 40 -1.98 -2.77 -1.37
CA VAL A 40 -1.94 -4.22 -1.19
C VAL A 40 -3.36 -4.77 -1.00
N TYR A 41 -4.17 -4.17 -0.13
CA TYR A 41 -5.57 -4.56 0.09
C TYR A 41 -6.43 -4.43 -1.19
N LEU A 42 -6.33 -3.30 -1.90
CA LEU A 42 -7.06 -3.05 -3.14
C LEU A 42 -6.72 -4.06 -4.23
N GLY A 43 -5.43 -4.35 -4.43
CA GLY A 43 -5.00 -5.37 -5.38
C GLY A 43 -5.57 -6.75 -5.02
N LEU A 44 -5.41 -7.17 -3.77
CA LEU A 44 -5.92 -8.47 -3.32
C LEU A 44 -7.43 -8.62 -3.48
N GLN A 45 -8.21 -7.59 -3.12
CA GLN A 45 -9.68 -7.69 -3.17
C GLN A 45 -10.25 -7.47 -4.56
N ARG A 46 -9.70 -6.53 -5.33
CA ARG A 46 -10.30 -6.03 -6.58
C ARG A 46 -9.53 -6.42 -7.83
N GLY A 47 -8.41 -7.13 -7.68
CA GLY A 47 -7.61 -7.65 -8.78
C GLY A 47 -6.64 -6.64 -9.37
N GLN A 48 -5.91 -7.10 -10.39
CA GLN A 48 -4.78 -6.42 -11.01
C GLN A 48 -5.10 -5.00 -11.52
N GLU A 49 -6.20 -4.84 -12.28
CA GLU A 49 -6.56 -3.57 -12.90
C GLU A 49 -6.92 -2.50 -11.86
N THR A 50 -7.78 -2.86 -10.90
CA THR A 50 -8.19 -1.95 -9.84
C THR A 50 -7.01 -1.62 -8.90
N GLY A 51 -6.16 -2.60 -8.60
CA GLY A 51 -4.95 -2.39 -7.82
C GLY A 51 -3.97 -1.43 -8.51
N LEU A 52 -3.76 -1.59 -9.82
CA LEU A 52 -2.91 -0.70 -10.63
C LEU A 52 -3.44 0.74 -10.62
N ILE A 53 -4.72 0.92 -10.97
CA ILE A 53 -5.34 2.24 -11.07
C ILE A 53 -5.38 2.91 -9.69
N GLY A 54 -5.85 2.19 -8.67
CA GLY A 54 -5.91 2.69 -7.30
C GLY A 54 -4.53 3.04 -6.74
N GLY A 55 -3.53 2.17 -6.98
CA GLY A 55 -2.15 2.42 -6.60
C GLY A 55 -1.54 3.63 -7.29
N PHE A 56 -1.79 3.80 -8.59
CA PHE A 56 -1.32 4.97 -9.33
C PHE A 56 -1.86 6.27 -8.74
N PHE A 57 -3.18 6.38 -8.52
CA PHE A 57 -3.78 7.59 -7.99
C PHE A 57 -3.38 7.87 -6.53
N LEU A 58 -3.35 6.84 -5.67
CA LEU A 58 -2.89 6.99 -4.29
C LEU A 58 -1.42 7.41 -4.21
N GLY A 59 -0.58 6.85 -5.09
CA GLY A 59 0.82 7.22 -5.18
C GLY A 59 1.02 8.64 -5.71
N LEU A 60 0.28 9.04 -6.75
CA LEU A 60 0.31 10.41 -7.26
C LEU A 60 -0.09 11.42 -6.17
N LEU A 61 -1.11 11.07 -5.38
CA LEU A 61 -1.55 11.90 -4.27
C LEU A 61 -0.47 11.99 -3.18
N GLN A 62 0.22 10.89 -2.88
CA GLN A 62 1.35 10.90 -1.96
C GLN A 62 2.51 11.76 -2.47
N ASP A 63 2.80 11.74 -3.77
CA ASP A 63 3.82 12.60 -4.37
C ASP A 63 3.47 14.09 -4.16
N VAL A 64 2.21 14.47 -4.38
CA VAL A 64 1.74 15.85 -4.16
C VAL A 64 1.84 16.26 -2.69
N LEU A 65 1.53 15.37 -1.75
CA LEU A 65 1.57 15.65 -0.31
C LEU A 65 3.00 15.72 0.25
N THR A 66 3.93 14.95 -0.31
CA THR A 66 5.30 14.85 0.21
C THR A 66 6.28 15.82 -0.47
N GLY A 67 5.93 16.34 -1.65
CA GLY A 67 6.77 17.30 -2.39
C GLY A 67 8.04 16.70 -2.99
N GLY A 68 8.08 15.38 -3.21
CA GLY A 68 9.21 14.66 -3.80
C GLY A 68 9.17 14.60 -5.33
N LEU A 69 9.83 13.58 -5.91
CA LEU A 69 9.80 13.31 -7.34
C LEU A 69 8.38 12.92 -7.78
N LEU A 70 7.69 13.83 -8.48
CA LEU A 70 6.32 13.62 -8.92
C LEU A 70 6.21 12.39 -9.84
N GLY A 71 5.29 11.48 -9.51
CA GLY A 71 5.06 10.25 -10.25
C GLY A 71 5.87 9.05 -9.75
N ALA A 72 6.85 9.24 -8.85
CA ALA A 72 7.64 8.14 -8.31
C ALA A 72 6.77 7.21 -7.45
N ASN A 73 6.02 7.75 -6.48
CA ASN A 73 5.11 6.92 -5.70
C ASN A 73 3.96 6.39 -6.57
N ALA A 74 3.49 7.15 -7.56
CA ALA A 74 2.46 6.69 -8.50
C ALA A 74 2.90 5.42 -9.24
N LEU A 75 4.11 5.41 -9.79
CA LEU A 75 4.69 4.24 -10.47
C LEU A 75 4.83 3.07 -9.49
N SER A 76 5.43 3.31 -8.33
CA SER A 76 5.67 2.24 -7.34
C SER A 76 4.39 1.58 -6.88
N LYS A 77 3.41 2.39 -6.46
CA LYS A 77 2.14 1.88 -5.93
C LYS A 77 1.28 1.28 -7.01
N GLY A 78 1.30 1.81 -8.24
CA GLY A 78 0.68 1.15 -9.38
C GLY A 78 1.22 -0.28 -9.59
N LEU A 79 2.56 -0.43 -9.63
CA LEU A 79 3.19 -1.74 -9.80
C LEU A 79 2.91 -2.69 -8.62
N ILE A 80 2.96 -2.19 -7.39
CA ILE A 80 2.60 -2.97 -6.19
C ILE A 80 1.16 -3.47 -6.28
N GLY A 81 0.21 -2.59 -6.60
CA GLY A 81 -1.21 -2.93 -6.70
C GLY A 81 -1.50 -3.92 -7.83
N HIS A 82 -0.81 -3.79 -8.96
CA HIS A 82 -0.89 -4.76 -10.04
C HIS A 82 -0.34 -6.13 -9.62
N ALA A 83 0.85 -6.15 -9.01
CA ALA A 83 1.51 -7.39 -8.58
C ALA A 83 0.68 -8.12 -7.52
N THR A 84 0.21 -7.41 -6.48
CA THR A 84 -0.64 -7.98 -5.42
C THR A 84 -1.98 -8.45 -5.97
N GLY A 85 -2.55 -7.74 -6.94
CA GLY A 85 -3.77 -8.17 -7.62
C GLY A 85 -3.60 -9.39 -8.53
N SER A 86 -2.38 -9.71 -8.96
CA SER A 86 -2.11 -10.93 -9.72
C SER A 86 -2.05 -12.18 -8.85
N LEU A 87 -1.68 -11.98 -7.58
CA LEU A 87 -1.65 -13.01 -6.53
C LEU A 87 -3.03 -13.31 -5.96
N ARG A 88 -4.08 -12.68 -6.50
CA ARG A 88 -5.49 -12.98 -6.21
C ARG A 88 -5.85 -14.36 -6.76
N ARG A 89 -5.40 -15.43 -6.09
CA ARG A 89 -5.78 -16.82 -6.36
C ARG A 89 -6.33 -17.44 -5.09
N ASN A 90 -7.66 -17.49 -4.93
CA ASN A 90 -8.38 -18.27 -3.91
C ASN A 90 -7.64 -18.48 -2.58
N VAL A 91 -6.94 -17.45 -2.09
CA VAL A 91 -6.34 -17.45 -0.77
C VAL A 91 -7.51 -17.11 0.12
N SER A 92 -8.34 -18.13 0.36
CA SER A 92 -9.41 -18.10 1.36
C SER A 92 -8.79 -17.55 2.62
N GLY A 93 -9.18 -16.33 2.98
CA GLY A 93 -8.46 -15.52 3.93
C GLY A 93 -8.23 -16.25 5.25
N ARG A 94 -7.02 -16.07 5.82
CA ARG A 94 -6.71 -16.09 7.26
C ARG A 94 -5.23 -16.14 7.59
N GLU A 95 -4.35 -16.36 6.62
CA GLU A 95 -2.93 -16.36 6.92
C GLU A 95 -2.44 -14.91 7.06
N ALA A 96 -2.48 -14.40 8.30
CA ALA A 96 -1.85 -13.14 8.68
C ALA A 96 -0.40 -13.05 8.15
N LEU A 97 0.27 -14.21 8.08
CA LEU A 97 1.60 -14.37 7.49
C LEU A 97 1.63 -14.02 5.99
N PHE A 98 0.62 -14.37 5.21
CA PHE A 98 0.55 -14.00 3.78
C PHE A 98 0.44 -12.48 3.59
N HIS A 99 -0.45 -11.82 4.34
CA HIS A 99 -0.57 -10.35 4.30
C HIS A 99 0.71 -9.66 4.78
N ALA A 100 1.35 -10.19 5.82
CA ALA A 100 2.63 -9.69 6.33
C ALA A 100 3.73 -9.80 5.27
N LEU A 101 3.89 -10.97 4.64
CA LEU A 101 4.90 -11.17 3.59
C LEU A 101 4.66 -10.26 2.39
N LEU A 102 3.41 -10.11 1.93
CA LEU A 102 3.10 -9.20 0.84
C LEU A 102 3.46 -7.76 1.15
N ALA A 103 3.12 -7.29 2.36
CA ALA A 103 3.48 -5.94 2.77
C ALA A 103 4.99 -5.76 2.95
N PHE A 104 5.70 -6.78 3.42
CA PHE A 104 7.16 -6.80 3.49
C PHE A 104 7.77 -6.59 2.09
N PHE A 105 7.43 -7.46 1.12
CA PHE A 105 7.95 -7.36 -0.23
C PHE A 105 7.54 -6.06 -0.93
N ALA A 106 6.29 -5.62 -0.75
CA ALA A 106 5.82 -4.35 -1.28
C ALA A 106 6.61 -3.16 -0.72
N SER A 107 6.92 -3.15 0.58
CA SER A 107 7.67 -2.06 1.23
C SER A 107 9.14 -2.05 0.83
N VAL A 108 9.77 -3.24 0.70
CA VAL A 108 11.14 -3.37 0.18
C VAL A 108 11.21 -2.90 -1.27
N PHE A 109 10.26 -3.33 -2.10
CA PHE A 109 10.16 -2.90 -3.49
C PHE A 109 9.99 -1.39 -3.60
N ASN A 110 9.07 -0.79 -2.84
CA ASN A 110 8.86 0.65 -2.80
C ASN A 110 10.16 1.38 -2.44
N SER A 111 10.82 0.98 -1.35
CA SER A 111 12.05 1.64 -0.86
C SER A 111 13.20 1.55 -1.87
N THR A 112 13.36 0.39 -2.52
CA THR A 112 14.43 0.14 -3.51
C THR A 112 14.16 0.89 -4.81
N LEU A 113 12.91 0.88 -5.27
CA LEU A 113 12.50 1.60 -6.46
C LEU A 113 12.66 3.11 -6.26
N MET A 114 12.28 3.65 -5.09
CA MET A 114 12.47 5.07 -4.79
C MET A 114 13.93 5.47 -4.87
N VAL A 115 14.84 4.71 -4.25
CA VAL A 115 16.29 4.99 -4.33
C VAL A 115 16.79 4.93 -5.78
N THR A 116 16.34 3.93 -6.54
CA THR A 116 16.73 3.78 -7.95
C THR A 116 16.27 4.99 -8.78
N LEU A 117 15.02 5.41 -8.63
CA LEU A 117 14.48 6.58 -9.32
C LEU A 117 15.19 7.87 -8.91
N LEU A 118 15.50 8.03 -7.62
CA LEU A 118 16.26 9.17 -7.14
C LEU A 118 17.65 9.24 -7.78
N PHE A 119 18.38 8.12 -7.88
CA PHE A 119 19.68 8.12 -8.57
C PHE A 119 19.58 8.39 -10.08
N VAL A 120 18.51 7.95 -10.74
CA VAL A 120 18.30 8.16 -12.18
C VAL A 120 17.95 9.61 -12.49
N PHE A 121 17.06 10.23 -11.71
CA PHE A 121 16.54 11.56 -11.99
C PHE A 121 17.25 12.69 -11.24
N LEU A 122 17.91 12.39 -10.12
CA LEU A 122 18.62 13.33 -9.26
C LEU A 122 20.00 12.74 -8.90
N PRO A 123 20.92 12.62 -9.86
CA PRO A 123 22.18 11.86 -9.70
C PRO A 123 23.10 12.42 -8.59
N ASP A 124 22.99 13.71 -8.27
CA ASP A 124 23.78 14.36 -7.21
C ASP A 124 23.18 14.17 -5.80
N VAL A 125 22.05 13.47 -5.68
CA VAL A 125 21.40 13.27 -4.39
C VAL A 125 22.22 12.33 -3.51
N GLN A 126 22.53 12.77 -2.29
CA GLN A 126 23.26 11.97 -1.33
C GLN A 126 22.27 11.21 -0.44
N ILE A 127 22.23 9.88 -0.60
CA ILE A 127 21.42 9.01 0.26
C ILE A 127 22.16 8.75 1.56
N HIS A 128 21.72 9.39 2.64
CA HIS A 128 22.30 9.20 3.97
C HIS A 128 21.97 7.78 4.50
N PRO A 129 22.87 7.10 5.25
CA PRO A 129 22.59 5.78 5.84
C PRO A 129 21.32 5.72 6.69
N GLN A 130 20.91 6.87 7.24
CA GLN A 130 19.67 7.02 7.99
C GLN A 130 18.43 6.69 7.16
N TYR A 131 18.44 6.92 5.84
CA TYR A 131 17.35 6.53 4.95
C TYR A 131 17.10 5.01 5.02
N TRP A 132 18.15 4.21 4.94
CA TRP A 132 18.03 2.74 4.96
C TRP A 132 17.53 2.23 6.32
N LEU A 133 17.92 2.89 7.41
CA LEU A 133 17.40 2.59 8.74
C LEU A 133 15.91 2.93 8.86
N GLU A 134 15.48 4.10 8.37
CA GLU A 134 14.06 4.50 8.33
C GLU A 134 13.23 3.56 7.44
N ALA A 135 13.76 3.19 6.27
CA ALA A 135 13.11 2.26 5.34
C ALA A 135 12.97 0.85 5.93
N GLY A 136 14.01 0.35 6.61
CA GLY A 136 13.98 -0.93 7.31
C GLY A 136 12.92 -0.94 8.41
N LYS A 137 12.90 0.08 9.27
CA LYS A 137 11.88 0.23 10.31
C LYS A 137 10.47 0.35 9.75
N THR A 138 10.29 1.13 8.67
CA THR A 138 8.99 1.28 7.99
C THR A 138 8.51 -0.04 7.41
N THR A 139 9.40 -0.82 6.81
CA THR A 139 9.11 -2.15 6.29
C THR A 139 8.64 -3.09 7.40
N LEU A 140 9.33 -3.10 8.54
CA LEU A 140 8.91 -3.89 9.70
C LEU A 140 7.54 -3.46 10.21
N LEU A 141 7.31 -2.15 10.38
CA LEU A 141 6.02 -1.62 10.80
C LEU A 141 4.89 -2.03 9.85
N ASN A 142 5.08 -1.85 8.54
CA ASN A 142 4.09 -2.26 7.54
C ASN A 142 3.83 -3.76 7.59
N THR A 143 4.87 -4.59 7.75
CA THR A 143 4.76 -6.05 7.85
C THR A 143 3.89 -6.47 9.03
N PHE A 144 4.08 -5.84 10.20
CA PHE A 144 3.27 -6.12 11.39
C PHE A 144 1.85 -5.55 11.30
N LEU A 145 1.68 -4.35 10.72
CA LEU A 145 0.39 -3.67 10.61
C LEU A 145 -0.50 -4.24 9.50
N ALA A 146 0.09 -4.79 8.44
CA ALA A 146 -0.64 -5.32 7.28
C ALA A 146 -1.71 -6.34 7.63
N PRO A 147 -1.44 -7.44 8.36
CA PRO A 147 -2.48 -8.42 8.67
C PRO A 147 -3.63 -7.82 9.48
N LEU A 148 -3.33 -6.89 10.40
CA LEU A 148 -4.34 -6.20 11.20
C LEU A 148 -5.20 -5.28 10.32
N LEU A 149 -4.58 -4.43 9.52
CA LEU A 149 -5.27 -3.44 8.69
C LEU A 149 -6.06 -4.11 7.56
N VAL A 150 -5.45 -5.07 6.84
CA VAL A 150 -6.13 -5.83 5.78
C VAL A 150 -7.28 -6.63 6.38
N GLY A 151 -7.07 -7.31 7.52
CA GLY A 151 -8.13 -8.07 8.20
C GLY A 151 -9.29 -7.18 8.66
N LEU A 152 -9.00 -6.00 9.21
CA LEU A 152 -10.00 -5.02 9.61
C LEU A 152 -10.82 -4.52 8.41
N LEU A 153 -10.15 -4.18 7.30
CA LEU A 153 -10.81 -3.67 6.09
C LEU A 153 -11.67 -4.74 5.42
N VAL A 154 -11.19 -5.98 5.34
CA VAL A 154 -11.98 -7.11 4.83
C VAL A 154 -13.21 -7.35 5.70
N GLY A 155 -13.04 -7.42 7.03
CA GLY A 155 -14.17 -7.61 7.94
C GLY A 155 -15.18 -6.45 7.93
N ALA A 156 -14.71 -5.22 7.74
CA ALA A 156 -15.60 -4.06 7.56
C ALA A 156 -16.36 -4.13 6.23
N GLU A 157 -15.69 -4.51 5.15
CA GLU A 157 -16.31 -4.66 3.83
C GLU A 157 -17.38 -5.76 3.83
N GLU A 158 -17.10 -6.92 4.44
CA GLU A 158 -18.06 -8.02 4.58
C GLU A 158 -19.31 -7.61 5.38
N ARG A 159 -19.16 -6.79 6.43
CA ARG A 159 -20.28 -6.28 7.23
C ARG A 159 -21.15 -5.27 6.48
N ILE A 160 -20.53 -4.42 5.67
CA ILE A 160 -21.24 -3.34 4.96
C ILE A 160 -21.84 -3.86 3.64
N PHE A 161 -21.17 -4.79 2.96
CA PHE A 161 -21.56 -5.31 1.65
C PHE A 161 -21.53 -6.86 1.59
N PRO A 162 -22.42 -7.55 2.31
CA PRO A 162 -22.44 -9.02 2.35
C PRO A 162 -22.69 -9.66 0.97
N ALA A 163 -23.39 -8.98 0.06
CA ALA A 163 -23.62 -9.47 -1.31
C ALA A 163 -22.37 -9.42 -2.22
N ALA A 164 -21.40 -8.55 -1.93
CA ALA A 164 -20.16 -8.46 -2.70
C ALA A 164 -19.14 -9.53 -2.31
N ALA A 165 -19.28 -10.11 -1.11
CA ALA A 165 -18.44 -11.21 -0.61
C ALA A 165 -18.77 -12.56 -1.28
N GLY A 166 -19.94 -12.67 -1.94
CA GLY A 166 -20.48 -13.93 -2.46
C GLY A 166 -20.47 -14.08 -3.98
N THR A 167 -19.96 -13.13 -4.78
CA THR A 167 -19.81 -13.35 -6.22
C THR A 167 -18.51 -14.11 -6.50
N PRO A 168 -18.55 -15.40 -6.90
CA PRO A 168 -17.37 -16.05 -7.45
C PRO A 168 -16.94 -15.23 -8.67
N TYR A 169 -15.65 -14.92 -8.76
CA TYR A 169 -15.14 -14.20 -9.92
C TYR A 169 -15.38 -15.05 -11.17
N PRO A 170 -15.89 -14.47 -12.28
CA PRO A 170 -16.16 -15.24 -13.49
C PRO A 170 -14.88 -15.97 -13.89
N GLU A 171 -14.99 -17.29 -14.04
CA GLU A 171 -13.91 -18.11 -14.60
C GLU A 171 -13.58 -17.52 -15.98
N ARG A 172 -12.37 -16.95 -16.11
CA ARG A 172 -11.87 -16.54 -17.42
C ARG A 172 -11.52 -17.83 -18.16
N SER A 173 -12.38 -18.21 -19.09
CA SER A 173 -12.14 -19.20 -20.16
C SER A 173 -10.92 -18.85 -21.00
#